data_AF-A0A7Z7J451-F1
#
_entry.id   AF-A0A7Z7J451-F1
#
_cell.length_a   1.000
_cell.length_b   1.000
_cell.length_c   1.000
_cell.angle_alpha   90.00
_cell.angle_beta   90.00
_cell.angle_gamma   90.00
#
_symmetry.space_group_name_H-M   'P 1'
#
loop_
_entity.id
_entity.type
_entity.pdbx_description
1 polymer ?
#
loop_
_entity_poly.entity_id
_entity_poly.type
_entity_poly.pdbx_seq_one_letter_code
_entity_poly.pdbx_strand_id
1 'polypeptide(L)'
;MNHYDTTSIRESIHAARNRYATWCALPRDYRAANLEFLSAAGRELNRFEVGLSCDLCAAQGDVDMTSAAEDVLGYERAMAHLREVQALAREMGRGWTPADYRALWLAILEILNARFPLWRERVEELGQLPAVRKRREGGKLSDEQIFEAFVKGALSGVGADWANIETVLPILPDIFHGFSLEWYASVGNAGEVAANIRRLGVNGQWLTSRMDQLVACAAQLQRRRNKYGSLEQYLHELRLQHDGSVIPLARMLGSDREHKLGGFAVPTAAEALKNCGFDLGKPDRHVNRAFHCFGIAGFEEWHFKASYDAPDADVDKLVEVMMKMEDMADCVGVETVLVDNAIWLLCAVGGLHLPNNQLSALRRPMF
;
A
#
# COMPACT_ATOMS: atom_id res chain seq x y z
N MET A 1 17.95 48.10 -29.71
CA MET A 1 16.52 47.82 -29.44
C MET A 1 16.07 46.78 -30.44
N ASN A 2 15.96 45.52 -30.01
CA ASN A 2 15.32 44.49 -30.82
C ASN A 2 13.82 44.71 -30.70
N HIS A 3 13.16 45.12 -31.79
CA HIS A 3 11.71 45.03 -31.87
C HIS A 3 11.36 43.55 -31.78
N TYR A 4 10.88 43.11 -30.63
CA TYR A 4 10.20 41.83 -30.53
C TYR A 4 8.88 41.96 -31.28
N ASP A 5 8.72 41.12 -32.29
CA ASP A 5 7.51 41.03 -33.10
C ASP A 5 6.33 40.63 -32.20
N THR A 6 5.43 41.58 -31.94
CA THR A 6 4.25 41.38 -31.09
C THR A 6 3.30 40.32 -31.66
N THR A 7 3.43 40.02 -32.96
CA THR A 7 2.73 38.93 -33.64
C THR A 7 3.20 37.57 -33.12
N SER A 8 4.51 37.38 -32.99
CA SER A 8 5.13 36.14 -32.47
C SER A 8 4.74 35.87 -31.01
N ILE A 9 4.61 36.93 -30.20
CA ILE A 9 4.18 36.82 -28.80
C ILE A 9 2.70 36.43 -28.71
N ARG A 10 1.82 37.06 -29.50
CA ARG A 10 0.39 36.71 -29.55
C ARG A 10 0.16 35.28 -30.04
N GLU A 11 0.90 34.85 -31.06
CA GLU A 11 0.84 33.48 -31.57
C GLU A 11 1.30 32.46 -30.52
N SER A 12 2.34 32.78 -29.74
CA SER A 12 2.84 31.91 -28.68
C SER A 12 1.87 31.82 -27.49
N ILE A 13 1.23 32.92 -27.10
CA ILE A 13 0.17 32.93 -26.07
C ILE A 13 -1.05 32.14 -26.56
N HIS A 14 -1.45 32.33 -27.81
CA HIS A 14 -2.56 31.59 -28.40
C HIS A 14 -2.24 30.09 -28.50
N ALA A 15 -0.99 29.72 -28.80
CA ALA A 15 -0.54 28.34 -28.81
C ALA A 15 -0.52 27.73 -27.39
N ALA A 16 -0.07 28.46 -26.37
CA ALA A 16 -0.08 28.01 -24.98
C ALA A 16 -1.52 27.89 -24.43
N ARG A 17 -2.39 28.86 -24.71
CA ARG A 17 -3.83 28.80 -24.37
C ARG A 17 -4.52 27.63 -25.08
N ASN A 18 -4.23 27.40 -26.36
CA ASN A 18 -4.77 26.26 -27.10
C ASN A 18 -4.28 24.94 -26.51
N ARG A 19 -2.98 24.80 -26.20
CA ARG A 19 -2.43 23.59 -25.55
C ARG A 19 -3.05 23.35 -24.17
N TYR A 20 -3.24 24.40 -23.38
CA TYR A 20 -3.88 24.31 -22.06
C TYR A 20 -5.38 24.00 -22.18
N ALA A 21 -6.10 24.60 -23.13
CA ALA A 21 -7.51 24.31 -23.40
C ALA A 21 -7.68 22.87 -23.92
N THR A 22 -6.78 22.40 -24.79
CA THR A 22 -6.72 21.00 -25.24
C THR A 22 -6.45 20.07 -24.05
N TRP A 23 -5.53 20.41 -23.15
CA TRP A 23 -5.30 19.64 -21.92
C TRP A 23 -6.53 19.65 -20.99
N CYS A 24 -7.18 20.80 -20.79
CA CYS A 24 -8.42 20.91 -20.00
C CYS A 24 -9.61 20.16 -20.61
N ALA A 25 -9.62 19.99 -21.94
CA ALA A 25 -10.60 19.18 -22.66
C ALA A 25 -10.32 17.67 -22.60
N LEU A 26 -9.11 17.26 -22.18
CA LEU A 26 -8.83 15.85 -21.92
C LEU A 26 -9.66 15.35 -20.72
N PRO A 27 -10.09 14.08 -20.75
CA PRO A 27 -10.62 13.40 -19.57
C PRO A 27 -9.72 13.65 -18.36
N ARG A 28 -10.30 13.91 -17.18
CA ARG A 28 -9.59 14.39 -15.99
C ARG A 28 -8.46 13.45 -15.55
N ASP A 29 -8.60 12.18 -15.87
CA ASP A 29 -7.66 11.07 -15.75
C ASP A 29 -6.44 11.14 -16.70
N TYR A 30 -6.59 11.67 -17.91
CA TYR A 30 -5.48 11.87 -18.86
C TYR A 30 -4.60 13.09 -18.52
N ARG A 31 -5.15 14.05 -17.78
CA ARG A 31 -4.46 15.30 -17.42
C ARG A 31 -3.33 15.12 -16.40
N ALA A 32 -3.48 14.15 -15.50
CA ALA A 32 -2.54 13.90 -14.41
C ALA A 32 -1.31 13.08 -14.82
N ALA A 33 -1.40 12.28 -15.88
CA ALA A 33 -0.34 11.37 -16.33
C ALA A 33 0.77 12.04 -17.19
N ASN A 34 0.58 13.30 -17.61
CA ASN A 34 1.45 13.98 -18.57
C ASN A 34 2.35 15.05 -17.92
N LEU A 35 3.23 14.62 -17.01
CA LEU A 35 4.18 15.48 -16.29
C LEU A 35 5.19 16.18 -17.23
N GLU A 36 5.60 15.53 -18.34
CA GLU A 36 6.45 16.17 -19.35
C GLU A 36 5.75 17.31 -20.09
N PHE A 37 4.43 17.20 -20.32
CA PHE A 37 3.62 18.23 -20.97
C PHE A 37 3.49 19.48 -20.09
N LEU A 38 3.29 19.30 -18.78
CA LEU A 38 3.25 20.38 -17.78
C LEU A 38 4.63 20.99 -17.53
N SER A 39 5.70 20.20 -17.60
CA SER A 39 7.07 20.69 -17.52
C SER A 39 7.44 21.54 -18.74
N ALA A 40 7.01 21.16 -19.95
CA ALA A 40 7.19 21.96 -21.16
C ALA A 40 6.37 23.25 -21.15
N ALA A 41 5.09 23.18 -20.79
CA ALA A 41 4.22 24.36 -20.66
C ALA A 41 4.68 25.30 -19.54
N GLY A 42 5.12 24.77 -18.39
CA GLY A 42 5.67 25.54 -17.29
C GLY A 42 7.00 26.22 -17.62
N ARG A 43 7.85 25.61 -18.45
CA ARG A 43 9.07 26.25 -18.98
C ARG A 43 8.76 27.37 -19.97
N GLU A 44 7.73 27.22 -20.81
CA GLU A 44 7.25 28.30 -21.68
C GLU A 44 6.67 29.44 -20.83
N LEU A 45 5.79 29.15 -19.86
CA LEU A 45 5.17 30.14 -18.96
C LEU A 45 6.18 30.89 -18.06
N ASN A 46 7.20 30.21 -17.51
CA ASN A 46 8.26 30.88 -16.75
C ASN A 46 9.12 31.83 -17.61
N ARG A 47 9.29 31.57 -18.92
CA ARG A 47 9.91 32.55 -19.82
C ARG A 47 9.03 33.80 -20.01
N PHE A 48 7.71 33.66 -19.93
CA PHE A 48 6.77 34.77 -20.01
C PHE A 48 6.71 35.61 -18.74
N GLU A 49 6.88 35.05 -17.54
CA GLU A 49 6.93 35.83 -16.28
C GLU A 49 8.10 36.85 -16.31
N VAL A 50 9.22 36.47 -16.93
CA VAL A 50 10.38 37.34 -17.16
C VAL A 50 10.12 38.39 -18.26
N GLY A 51 9.29 38.09 -19.26
CA GLY A 51 8.92 39.02 -20.35
C GLY A 51 7.80 40.01 -19.99
N LEU A 52 6.75 39.55 -19.31
CA LEU A 52 5.62 40.36 -18.84
C LEU A 52 6.03 41.38 -17.78
N SER A 53 7.01 41.03 -16.92
CA SER A 53 7.63 41.99 -16.00
C SER A 53 8.32 43.15 -16.72
N CYS A 54 8.71 42.99 -17.98
CA CYS A 54 9.31 44.05 -18.79
C CYS A 54 8.26 44.88 -19.54
N ASP A 55 7.19 44.26 -20.04
CA ASP A 55 6.22 44.91 -20.93
C ASP A 55 5.01 45.53 -20.19
N LEU A 56 4.64 45.06 -18.99
CA LEU A 56 3.56 45.66 -18.18
C LEU A 56 3.92 47.06 -17.64
N CYS A 57 5.20 47.42 -17.63
CA CYS A 57 5.62 48.80 -17.36
C CYS A 57 5.32 49.77 -18.52
N ALA A 58 4.91 49.28 -19.70
CA ALA A 58 4.85 50.06 -20.94
C ALA A 58 3.46 50.24 -21.57
N ALA A 59 2.40 49.58 -21.10
CA ALA A 59 1.08 49.63 -21.76
C ALA A 59 -0.04 50.12 -20.83
N GLN A 60 -0.27 51.44 -20.82
CA GLN A 60 -1.53 52.05 -20.39
C GLN A 60 -2.46 52.15 -21.61
N GLY A 61 -3.48 51.30 -21.69
CA GLY A 61 -4.53 51.38 -22.71
C GLY A 61 -5.63 50.37 -22.45
N ASP A 62 -6.88 50.81 -22.59
CA ASP A 62 -8.13 50.12 -22.22
C ASP A 62 -8.18 48.64 -22.66
N VAL A 63 -8.15 47.74 -21.69
CA VAL A 63 -8.50 46.33 -21.84
C VAL A 63 -9.73 46.07 -20.98
N ASP A 64 -10.71 45.34 -21.52
CA ASP A 64 -11.91 44.91 -20.80
C ASP A 64 -11.53 44.08 -19.57
N MET A 65 -11.57 44.75 -18.42
CA MET A 65 -11.04 44.31 -17.12
C MET A 65 -11.72 43.03 -16.60
N THR A 66 -12.92 42.72 -17.08
CA THR A 66 -13.77 41.64 -16.56
C THR A 66 -13.31 40.26 -17.07
N SER A 67 -13.00 40.13 -18.37
CA SER A 67 -12.48 38.88 -18.93
C SER A 67 -11.03 38.60 -18.51
N ALA A 68 -10.23 39.67 -18.36
CA ALA A 68 -8.86 39.58 -17.87
C ALA A 68 -8.80 39.09 -16.42
N ALA A 69 -9.73 39.52 -15.56
CA ALA A 69 -9.80 39.09 -14.16
C ALA A 69 -10.20 37.60 -14.00
N GLU A 70 -11.12 37.09 -14.82
CA GLU A 70 -11.48 35.66 -14.80
C GLU A 70 -10.35 34.76 -15.33
N ASP A 71 -9.64 35.21 -16.37
CA ASP A 71 -8.43 34.55 -16.89
C ASP A 71 -7.29 34.53 -15.85
N VAL A 72 -7.10 35.62 -15.09
CA VAL A 72 -6.13 35.70 -13.99
C VAL A 72 -6.50 34.77 -12.83
N LEU A 73 -7.77 34.75 -12.40
CA LEU A 73 -8.24 33.84 -11.34
C LEU A 73 -8.19 32.36 -11.74
N GLY A 74 -8.34 32.04 -13.03
CA GLY A 74 -8.15 30.70 -13.57
C GLY A 74 -6.68 30.29 -13.58
N TYR A 75 -5.80 31.21 -13.99
CA TYR A 75 -4.35 31.03 -13.99
C TYR A 75 -3.79 30.87 -12.57
N GLU A 76 -4.19 31.71 -11.62
CA GLU A 76 -3.76 31.62 -10.22
C GLU A 76 -4.14 30.29 -9.58
N ARG A 77 -5.35 29.78 -9.84
CA ARG A 77 -5.78 28.46 -9.36
C ARG A 77 -4.98 27.32 -10.00
N ALA A 78 -4.72 27.39 -11.29
CA ALA A 78 -3.89 26.39 -11.99
C ALA A 78 -2.44 26.40 -11.48
N MET A 79 -1.88 27.59 -11.22
CA MET A 79 -0.53 27.76 -10.68
C MET A 79 -0.44 27.34 -9.21
N ALA A 80 -1.47 27.56 -8.40
CA ALA A 80 -1.55 27.05 -7.03
C ALA A 80 -1.52 25.52 -7.02
N HIS A 81 -2.35 24.88 -7.86
CA HIS A 81 -2.38 23.43 -7.98
C HIS A 81 -1.05 22.85 -8.52
N LEU A 82 -0.43 23.50 -9.51
CA LEU A 82 0.87 23.10 -10.04
C LEU A 82 1.98 23.22 -8.96
N ARG A 83 1.94 24.27 -8.14
CA ARG A 83 2.87 24.44 -7.01
C ARG A 83 2.69 23.36 -5.95
N GLU A 84 1.46 22.99 -5.61
CA GLU A 84 1.16 21.86 -4.71
C GLU A 84 1.73 20.55 -5.26
N VAL A 85 1.47 20.23 -6.53
CA VAL A 85 1.96 19.02 -7.19
C VAL A 85 3.50 19.01 -7.26
N GLN A 86 4.13 20.14 -7.56
CA GLN A 86 5.59 20.26 -7.57
C GLN A 86 6.22 20.19 -6.17
N ALA A 87 5.54 20.69 -5.13
CA ALA A 87 5.98 20.56 -3.75
C ALA A 87 5.90 19.09 -3.28
N LEU A 88 4.78 18.43 -3.57
CA LEU A 88 4.60 16.98 -3.39
C LEU A 88 5.70 16.18 -4.06
N ALA A 89 6.00 16.45 -5.34
CA ALA A 89 7.06 15.75 -6.08
C ALA A 89 8.47 15.99 -5.50
N ARG A 90 8.78 17.21 -5.04
CA ARG A 90 10.07 17.52 -4.38
C ARG A 90 10.21 16.86 -3.02
N GLU A 91 9.11 16.73 -2.28
CA GLU A 91 9.07 16.08 -0.97
C GLU A 91 9.08 14.56 -1.06
N MET A 92 8.42 13.97 -2.05
CA MET A 92 8.56 12.54 -2.36
C MET A 92 10.02 12.17 -2.73
N GLY A 93 10.82 13.15 -3.15
CA GLY A 93 12.27 13.02 -3.34
C GLY A 93 13.12 13.22 -2.08
N ARG A 94 12.56 13.71 -0.96
CA ARG A 94 13.25 13.75 0.34
C ARG A 94 12.81 12.51 1.13
N GLY A 95 13.75 11.60 1.39
CA GLY A 95 13.48 10.43 2.22
C GLY A 95 12.94 10.83 3.60
N TRP A 96 12.05 10.01 4.14
CA TRP A 96 11.51 10.18 5.50
C TRP A 96 12.64 10.11 6.53
N THR A 97 12.70 11.08 7.44
CA THR A 97 13.63 11.06 8.57
C THR A 97 13.03 10.29 9.75
N PRO A 98 13.85 9.86 10.73
CA PRO A 98 13.32 9.27 11.97
C PRO A 98 12.33 10.18 12.71
N ALA A 99 12.49 11.51 12.60
CA ALA A 99 11.55 12.47 13.20
C ALA A 99 10.19 12.46 12.48
N ASP A 100 10.18 12.31 11.16
CA ASP A 100 8.95 12.22 10.37
C ASP A 100 8.17 10.95 10.73
N TYR A 101 8.85 9.80 10.80
CA TYR A 101 8.22 8.53 11.21
C TYR A 101 7.61 8.62 12.60
N ARG A 102 8.31 9.22 13.57
CA ARG A 102 7.79 9.44 14.93
C ARG A 102 6.57 10.36 14.94
N ALA A 103 6.60 11.46 14.17
CA ALA A 103 5.46 12.38 14.10
C ALA A 103 4.22 11.71 13.50
N LEU A 104 4.38 10.97 12.39
CA LEU A 104 3.29 10.20 11.79
C LEU A 104 2.76 9.14 12.77
N TRP A 105 3.64 8.40 13.42
CA TRP A 105 3.23 7.38 14.39
C TRP A 105 2.41 7.96 15.53
N LEU A 106 2.84 9.09 16.10
CA LEU A 106 2.07 9.79 17.13
C LEU A 106 0.67 10.22 16.62
N ALA A 107 0.57 10.71 15.38
CA ALA A 107 -0.72 11.06 14.78
C ALA A 107 -1.63 9.83 14.58
N ILE A 108 -1.07 8.69 14.16
CA ILE A 108 -1.79 7.42 14.06
C ILE A 108 -2.32 7.00 15.43
N LEU A 109 -1.46 7.05 16.46
CA LEU A 109 -1.83 6.71 17.83
C LEU A 109 -2.93 7.61 18.37
N GLU A 110 -2.83 8.92 18.15
CA GLU A 110 -3.84 9.89 18.58
C GLU A 110 -5.22 9.55 17.99
N ILE A 111 -5.27 9.30 16.68
CA ILE A 111 -6.52 8.97 15.99
C ILE A 111 -7.09 7.63 16.44
N LEU A 112 -6.27 6.60 16.54
CA LEU A 112 -6.73 5.28 16.99
C LEU A 112 -7.21 5.33 18.44
N ASN A 113 -6.48 6.00 19.34
CA ASN A 113 -6.91 6.13 20.73
C ASN A 113 -8.22 6.92 20.86
N ALA A 114 -8.43 7.95 20.03
CA ALA A 114 -9.64 8.77 20.07
C ALA A 114 -10.87 8.09 19.44
N ARG A 115 -10.68 7.36 18.33
CA ARG A 115 -11.79 6.86 17.49
C ARG A 115 -11.96 5.34 17.51
N PHE A 116 -10.98 4.61 18.04
CA PHE A 116 -11.01 3.16 18.21
C PHE A 116 -10.28 2.78 19.52
N PRO A 117 -10.81 3.15 20.69
CA PRO A 117 -10.05 3.13 21.96
C PRO A 117 -9.52 1.76 22.39
N LEU A 118 -10.13 0.66 21.91
CA LEU A 118 -9.68 -0.72 22.20
C LEU A 118 -8.79 -1.31 21.10
N TRP A 119 -8.22 -0.47 20.22
CA TRP A 119 -7.45 -0.95 19.06
C TRP A 119 -6.25 -1.81 19.46
N ARG A 120 -5.61 -1.53 20.60
CA ARG A 120 -4.46 -2.31 21.06
C ARG A 120 -4.86 -3.73 21.47
N GLU A 121 -5.91 -3.84 22.26
CA GLU A 121 -6.48 -5.14 22.68
C GLU A 121 -6.90 -5.94 21.45
N ARG A 122 -7.56 -5.26 20.50
CA ARG A 122 -7.92 -5.84 19.22
C ARG A 122 -6.72 -6.40 18.46
N VAL A 123 -5.60 -5.68 18.40
CA VAL A 123 -4.38 -6.17 17.73
C VAL A 123 -3.74 -7.33 18.49
N GLU A 124 -3.80 -7.35 19.83
CA GLU A 124 -3.34 -8.49 20.63
C GLU A 124 -4.19 -9.75 20.37
N GLU A 125 -5.51 -9.60 20.26
CA GLU A 125 -6.47 -10.69 19.99
C GLU A 125 -6.29 -11.33 18.61
N LEU A 126 -5.71 -10.61 17.64
CA LEU A 126 -5.31 -11.20 16.34
C LEU A 126 -4.25 -12.31 16.49
N GLY A 127 -3.56 -12.37 17.64
CA GLY A 127 -2.59 -13.42 17.97
C GLY A 127 -1.22 -13.28 17.29
N GLN A 128 -1.07 -12.34 16.35
CA GLN A 128 0.18 -12.12 15.61
C GLN A 128 1.28 -11.50 16.49
N LEU A 129 0.95 -10.47 17.29
CA LEU A 129 1.89 -9.89 18.25
C LEU A 129 2.34 -10.91 19.32
N PRO A 130 1.41 -11.64 19.97
CA PRO A 130 1.79 -12.74 20.85
C PRO A 130 2.70 -13.78 20.19
N ALA A 131 2.44 -14.14 18.92
CA ALA A 131 3.27 -15.07 18.18
C ALA A 131 4.69 -14.54 17.94
N VAL A 132 4.85 -13.25 17.59
CA VAL A 132 6.15 -12.59 17.44
C VAL A 132 6.95 -12.62 18.75
N ARG A 133 6.32 -12.24 19.86
CA ARG A 133 6.96 -12.24 21.18
C ARG A 133 7.40 -13.65 21.59
N LYS A 134 6.52 -14.65 21.43
CA LYS A 134 6.82 -16.05 21.70
C LYS A 134 8.00 -16.56 20.87
N ARG A 135 8.10 -16.19 19.59
CA ARG A 135 9.24 -16.58 18.73
C ARG A 135 10.54 -15.91 19.16
N ARG A 136 10.51 -14.62 19.54
CA ARG A 136 11.68 -13.89 20.09
C ARG A 136 12.21 -14.53 21.38
N GLU A 137 11.34 -15.12 22.17
CA GLU A 137 11.68 -15.89 23.38
C GLU A 137 12.20 -17.33 23.07
N GLY A 138 12.40 -17.67 21.79
CA GLY A 138 12.90 -18.98 21.37
C GLY A 138 11.80 -20.04 21.16
N GLY A 139 10.53 -19.63 21.21
CA GLY A 139 9.40 -20.50 20.89
C GLY A 139 9.45 -20.99 19.44
N LYS A 140 9.19 -22.28 19.26
CA LYS A 140 9.05 -22.94 17.94
C LYS A 140 7.61 -23.35 17.71
N LEU A 141 7.23 -23.46 16.45
CA LEU A 141 5.90 -23.93 16.04
C LEU A 141 5.96 -25.39 15.59
N SER A 142 4.85 -26.12 15.78
CA SER A 142 4.65 -27.41 15.13
C SER A 142 4.31 -27.23 13.64
N ASP A 143 4.38 -28.32 12.87
CA ASP A 143 4.03 -28.29 11.45
C ASP A 143 2.54 -27.92 11.26
N GLU A 144 1.65 -28.34 12.17
CA GLU A 144 0.22 -28.01 12.17
C GLU A 144 0.01 -26.52 12.44
N GLN A 145 0.75 -25.92 13.39
CA GLN A 145 0.66 -24.48 13.68
C GLN A 145 1.18 -23.65 12.51
N ILE A 146 2.24 -24.11 11.83
CA ILE A 146 2.71 -23.46 10.61
C ILE A 146 1.67 -23.59 9.50
N PHE A 147 1.06 -24.77 9.32
CA PHE A 147 0.02 -24.95 8.32
C PHE A 147 -1.24 -24.11 8.61
N GLU A 148 -1.64 -24.00 9.87
CA GLU A 148 -2.68 -23.06 10.32
C GLU A 148 -2.37 -21.63 9.88
N ALA A 149 -1.14 -21.18 10.06
CA ALA A 149 -0.71 -19.85 9.64
C ALA A 149 -0.83 -19.66 8.10
N PHE A 150 -0.50 -20.70 7.32
CA PHE A 150 -0.73 -20.69 5.87
C PHE A 150 -2.23 -20.70 5.52
N VAL A 151 -3.07 -21.42 6.26
CA VAL A 151 -4.53 -21.38 6.08
C VAL A 151 -5.06 -19.96 6.31
N LYS A 152 -4.65 -19.30 7.41
CA LYS A 152 -5.00 -17.90 7.69
C LYS A 152 -4.52 -16.94 6.59
N GLY A 153 -3.28 -17.13 6.11
CA GLY A 153 -2.73 -16.38 4.98
C GLY A 153 -3.55 -16.54 3.71
N ALA A 154 -3.97 -17.77 3.38
CA ALA A 154 -4.83 -18.06 2.23
C ALA A 154 -6.23 -17.43 2.38
N LEU A 155 -6.84 -17.55 3.57
CA LEU A 155 -8.13 -16.94 3.89
C LEU A 155 -8.08 -15.41 3.77
N SER A 156 -6.99 -14.77 4.19
CA SER A 156 -6.81 -13.32 4.04
C SER A 156 -6.84 -12.84 2.57
N GLY A 157 -6.66 -13.75 1.61
CA GLY A 157 -6.65 -13.50 0.17
C GLY A 157 -7.89 -13.97 -0.58
N VAL A 158 -8.98 -14.34 0.11
CA VAL A 158 -10.22 -14.85 -0.54
C VAL A 158 -11.15 -13.73 -1.01
N GLY A 159 -10.89 -12.47 -0.64
CA GLY A 159 -11.74 -11.33 -0.95
C GLY A 159 -13.02 -11.28 -0.10
N ALA A 160 -12.99 -11.81 1.12
CA ALA A 160 -14.02 -11.61 2.13
C ALA A 160 -13.57 -10.54 3.13
N ASP A 161 -14.54 -9.91 3.81
CA ASP A 161 -14.23 -9.08 4.98
C ASP A 161 -13.57 -9.95 6.06
N TRP A 162 -12.46 -9.45 6.61
CA TRP A 162 -11.73 -10.12 7.67
C TRP A 162 -12.59 -10.35 8.91
N ALA A 163 -13.53 -9.43 9.21
CA ALA A 163 -14.48 -9.61 10.30
C ALA A 163 -15.29 -10.92 10.18
N ASN A 164 -15.63 -11.34 8.96
CA ASN A 164 -16.32 -12.62 8.74
C ASN A 164 -15.38 -13.83 8.85
N ILE A 165 -14.10 -13.67 8.51
CA ILE A 165 -13.10 -14.73 8.66
C ILE A 165 -12.82 -14.97 10.15
N GLU A 166 -12.77 -13.92 10.94
CA GLU A 166 -12.51 -14.02 12.37
C GLU A 166 -13.56 -14.81 13.14
N THR A 167 -14.84 -14.64 12.81
CA THR A 167 -15.93 -15.37 13.49
C THR A 167 -15.82 -16.88 13.31
N VAL A 168 -15.09 -17.35 12.29
CA VAL A 168 -14.91 -18.77 12.00
C VAL A 168 -13.56 -19.32 12.46
N LEU A 169 -12.63 -18.47 12.92
CA LEU A 169 -11.30 -18.90 13.38
C LEU A 169 -11.35 -20.03 14.43
N PRO A 170 -12.23 -19.98 15.46
CA PRO A 170 -12.29 -21.05 16.46
C PRO A 170 -12.73 -22.41 15.90
N ILE A 171 -13.40 -22.43 14.74
CA ILE A 171 -13.98 -23.63 14.12
C ILE A 171 -13.05 -24.19 13.03
N LEU A 172 -12.07 -23.42 12.57
CA LEU A 172 -11.12 -23.87 11.54
C LEU A 172 -10.40 -25.18 11.89
N PRO A 173 -10.00 -25.49 13.15
CA PRO A 173 -9.42 -26.78 13.47
C PRO A 173 -10.31 -27.96 13.05
N ASP A 174 -11.63 -27.86 13.21
CA ASP A 174 -12.55 -28.93 12.82
C ASP A 174 -12.64 -29.06 11.30
N ILE A 175 -12.68 -27.94 10.58
CA ILE A 175 -12.75 -27.92 9.11
C ILE A 175 -11.47 -28.45 8.47
N PHE A 176 -10.33 -28.17 9.09
CA PHE A 176 -9.00 -28.51 8.59
C PHE A 176 -8.38 -29.71 9.31
N HIS A 177 -9.16 -30.51 10.04
CA HIS A 177 -8.72 -31.72 10.73
C HIS A 177 -7.48 -31.50 11.62
N GLY A 178 -7.58 -30.52 12.53
CA GLY A 178 -6.48 -30.10 13.39
C GLY A 178 -5.30 -29.50 12.63
N PHE A 179 -5.54 -28.97 11.42
CA PHE A 179 -4.52 -28.51 10.49
C PHE A 179 -3.52 -29.60 10.09
N SER A 180 -3.99 -30.84 9.92
CA SER A 180 -3.16 -31.93 9.42
C SER A 180 -2.73 -31.67 7.98
N LEU A 181 -1.41 -31.55 7.80
CA LEU A 181 -0.78 -31.32 6.50
C LEU A 181 -0.98 -32.51 5.56
N GLU A 182 -0.82 -33.73 6.09
CA GLU A 182 -1.02 -34.98 5.37
C GLU A 182 -2.46 -35.12 4.87
N TRP A 183 -3.42 -34.83 5.74
CA TRP A 183 -4.83 -34.89 5.37
C TRP A 183 -5.12 -33.91 4.23
N TYR A 184 -4.73 -32.64 4.38
CA TYR A 184 -5.05 -31.61 3.39
C TYR A 184 -4.38 -31.88 2.03
N ALA A 185 -3.15 -32.38 2.04
CA ALA A 185 -2.44 -32.78 0.82
C ALA A 185 -3.12 -33.96 0.09
N SER A 186 -3.95 -34.74 0.79
CA SER A 186 -4.63 -35.94 0.24
C SER A 186 -6.04 -35.69 -0.30
N VAL A 187 -6.68 -34.56 0.02
CA VAL A 187 -8.12 -34.33 -0.28
C VAL A 187 -8.41 -34.26 -1.78
N GLY A 188 -7.41 -33.94 -2.62
CA GLY A 188 -7.52 -33.94 -4.09
C GLY A 188 -8.35 -32.79 -4.68
N ASN A 189 -9.44 -32.37 -4.03
CA ASN A 189 -10.17 -31.13 -4.29
C ASN A 189 -10.64 -30.51 -2.97
N ALA A 190 -10.73 -29.19 -2.87
CA ALA A 190 -11.12 -28.53 -1.63
C ALA A 190 -12.57 -28.01 -1.66
N GLY A 191 -13.43 -28.59 -2.49
CA GLY A 191 -14.81 -28.16 -2.68
C GLY A 191 -15.64 -28.24 -1.39
N GLU A 192 -15.47 -29.33 -0.64
CA GLU A 192 -16.15 -29.52 0.65
C GLU A 192 -15.65 -28.55 1.72
N VAL A 193 -14.34 -28.33 1.80
CA VAL A 193 -13.72 -27.35 2.70
C VAL A 193 -14.27 -25.94 2.42
N ALA A 194 -14.29 -25.54 1.15
CA ALA A 194 -14.84 -24.25 0.74
C ALA A 194 -16.35 -24.15 1.04
N ALA A 195 -17.12 -25.22 0.83
CA ALA A 195 -18.56 -25.24 1.14
C ALA A 195 -18.81 -25.11 2.64
N ASN A 196 -18.03 -25.77 3.49
CA ASN A 196 -18.11 -25.66 4.95
C ASN A 196 -17.83 -24.23 5.41
N ILE A 197 -16.77 -23.60 4.88
CA ILE A 197 -16.43 -22.20 5.19
C ILE A 197 -17.55 -21.24 4.75
N ARG A 198 -18.16 -21.45 3.57
CA ARG A 198 -19.29 -20.63 3.09
C ARG A 198 -20.52 -20.72 3.99
N ARG A 199 -20.85 -21.91 4.47
CA ARG A 199 -21.99 -22.13 5.38
C ARG A 199 -21.84 -21.35 6.68
N LEU A 200 -20.61 -21.02 7.07
CA LEU A 200 -20.30 -20.21 8.25
C LEU A 200 -20.28 -18.69 7.95
N GLY A 201 -20.67 -18.26 6.74
CA GLY A 201 -20.83 -16.85 6.39
C GLY A 201 -19.65 -16.22 5.64
N VAL A 202 -18.55 -16.94 5.45
CA VAL A 202 -17.38 -16.44 4.70
C VAL A 202 -17.60 -16.63 3.20
N ASN A 203 -18.04 -15.57 2.52
CA ASN A 203 -18.43 -15.58 1.11
C ASN A 203 -17.45 -14.80 0.22
N GLY A 204 -16.17 -15.18 0.22
CA GLY A 204 -15.16 -14.59 -0.65
C GLY A 204 -15.25 -15.08 -2.09
N GLN A 205 -15.14 -14.16 -3.05
CA GLN A 205 -15.18 -14.48 -4.49
C GLN A 205 -14.12 -15.51 -4.91
N TRP A 206 -12.98 -15.56 -4.22
CA TRP A 206 -11.88 -16.46 -4.50
C TRP A 206 -11.82 -17.67 -3.57
N LEU A 207 -12.81 -17.88 -2.70
CA LEU A 207 -12.72 -18.91 -1.65
C LEU A 207 -12.44 -20.31 -2.20
N THR A 208 -13.22 -20.77 -3.20
CA THR A 208 -13.01 -22.12 -3.78
C THR A 208 -11.62 -22.26 -4.40
N SER A 209 -11.23 -21.33 -5.28
CA SER A 209 -9.92 -21.41 -5.94
C SER A 209 -8.76 -21.31 -4.95
N ARG A 210 -8.91 -20.56 -3.86
CA ARG A 210 -7.91 -20.47 -2.78
C ARG A 210 -7.78 -21.77 -2.01
N MET A 211 -8.89 -22.44 -1.69
CA MET A 211 -8.83 -23.73 -1.01
C MET A 211 -8.22 -24.80 -1.92
N ASP A 212 -8.53 -24.80 -3.22
CA ASP A 212 -7.87 -25.72 -4.17
C ASP A 212 -6.36 -25.45 -4.28
N GLN A 213 -5.95 -24.18 -4.34
CA GLN A 213 -4.53 -23.81 -4.31
C GLN A 213 -3.84 -24.22 -3.01
N LEU A 214 -4.56 -24.16 -1.88
CA LEU A 214 -4.03 -24.58 -0.58
C LEU A 214 -3.73 -26.09 -0.55
N VAL A 215 -4.42 -26.92 -1.35
CA VAL A 215 -4.11 -28.36 -1.49
C VAL A 215 -2.73 -28.53 -2.13
N ALA A 216 -2.45 -27.77 -3.20
CA ALA A 216 -1.14 -27.76 -3.83
C ALA A 216 -0.06 -27.22 -2.89
N CYS A 217 -0.37 -26.18 -2.11
CA CYS A 217 0.51 -25.66 -1.06
C CYS A 217 0.81 -26.71 0.01
N ALA A 218 -0.20 -27.41 0.53
CA ALA A 218 -0.03 -28.47 1.53
C ALA A 218 0.90 -29.58 1.00
N ALA A 219 0.72 -30.02 -0.24
CA ALA A 219 1.60 -30.99 -0.87
C ALA A 219 3.05 -30.48 -1.03
N GLN A 220 3.24 -29.19 -1.36
CA GLN A 220 4.57 -28.57 -1.40
C GLN A 220 5.20 -28.55 -0.02
N LEU A 221 4.49 -28.06 0.99
CA LEU A 221 4.94 -28.01 2.38
C LEU A 221 5.29 -29.41 2.90
N GLN A 222 4.48 -30.43 2.62
CA GLN A 222 4.78 -31.82 3.01
C GLN A 222 6.11 -32.30 2.40
N ARG A 223 6.40 -31.98 1.13
CA ARG A 223 7.70 -32.28 0.52
C ARG A 223 8.84 -31.52 1.20
N ARG A 224 8.63 -30.26 1.58
CA ARG A 224 9.64 -29.47 2.32
C ARG A 224 9.88 -30.05 3.71
N ARG A 225 8.83 -30.36 4.47
CA ARG A 225 8.92 -31.06 5.75
C ARG A 225 9.76 -32.33 5.64
N ASN A 226 9.47 -33.18 4.65
CA ASN A 226 10.23 -34.42 4.45
C ASN A 226 11.71 -34.18 4.11
N LYS A 227 12.03 -33.10 3.39
CA LYS A 227 13.41 -32.73 3.04
C LYS A 227 14.20 -32.14 4.22
N TYR A 228 13.56 -31.28 5.02
CA TYR A 228 14.22 -30.50 6.09
C TYR A 228 13.97 -31.06 7.50
N GLY A 229 13.17 -32.12 7.64
CA GLY A 229 12.77 -32.71 8.92
C GLY A 229 11.53 -32.05 9.56
N SER A 230 11.37 -30.73 9.41
CA SER A 230 10.17 -29.99 9.82
C SER A 230 9.96 -28.73 8.99
N LEU A 231 8.75 -28.16 9.02
CA LEU A 231 8.47 -26.85 8.41
C LEU A 231 9.17 -25.71 9.14
N GLU A 232 9.31 -25.82 10.47
CA GLU A 232 10.07 -24.85 11.27
C GLU A 232 11.53 -24.79 10.82
N GLN A 233 12.16 -25.95 10.62
CA GLN A 233 13.53 -26.05 10.12
C GLN A 233 13.64 -25.52 8.68
N TYR A 234 12.67 -25.85 7.81
CA TYR A 234 12.62 -25.31 6.45
C TYR A 234 12.60 -23.78 6.43
N LEU A 235 11.69 -23.15 7.18
CA LEU A 235 11.59 -21.69 7.24
C LEU A 235 12.84 -21.06 7.87
N HIS A 236 13.42 -21.72 8.88
CA HIS A 236 14.66 -21.28 9.51
C HIS A 236 15.84 -21.27 8.53
N GLU A 237 16.06 -22.37 7.80
CA GLU A 237 17.15 -22.46 6.82
C GLU A 237 16.97 -21.46 5.69
N LEU A 238 15.74 -21.28 5.20
CA LEU A 238 15.45 -20.33 4.13
C LEU A 238 15.70 -18.88 4.57
N ARG A 239 15.45 -18.56 5.84
CA ARG A 239 15.78 -17.26 6.43
C ARG A 239 17.29 -17.05 6.59
N LEU A 240 18.05 -18.09 6.96
CA LEU A 240 19.50 -17.99 7.13
C LEU A 240 20.25 -17.74 5.81
N GLN A 241 19.66 -18.07 4.66
CA GLN A 241 20.21 -17.74 3.35
C GLN A 241 20.24 -16.22 3.05
N HIS A 242 19.53 -15.42 3.85
CA HIS A 242 19.40 -13.97 3.68
C HIS A 242 19.70 -13.20 4.97
N ASP A 243 20.81 -13.55 5.63
CA ASP A 243 21.32 -12.87 6.82
C ASP A 243 20.31 -12.76 7.98
N GLY A 244 19.34 -13.69 8.02
CA GLY A 244 18.30 -13.70 9.05
C GLY A 244 17.09 -12.79 8.80
N SER A 245 17.09 -12.03 7.68
CA SER A 245 15.97 -11.15 7.30
C SER A 245 14.74 -11.94 6.88
N VAL A 246 13.55 -11.45 7.26
CA VAL A 246 12.26 -12.11 6.97
C VAL A 246 11.62 -11.58 5.68
N ILE A 247 11.95 -10.37 5.24
CA ILE A 247 11.37 -9.81 4.01
C ILE A 247 11.69 -10.67 2.77
N PRO A 248 12.96 -11.13 2.57
CA PRO A 248 13.29 -12.06 1.49
C PRO A 248 12.51 -13.38 1.56
N LEU A 249 12.19 -13.85 2.77
CA LEU A 249 11.39 -15.06 2.97
C LEU A 249 9.98 -14.90 2.39
N ALA A 250 9.31 -13.77 2.65
CA ALA A 250 8.00 -13.48 2.07
C ALA A 250 8.04 -13.38 0.53
N ARG A 251 9.08 -12.73 0.00
CA ARG A 251 9.33 -12.66 -1.45
C ARG A 251 9.47 -14.07 -2.04
N MET A 252 10.32 -14.91 -1.46
CA MET A 252 10.56 -16.26 -1.97
C MET A 252 9.28 -17.12 -1.99
N LEU A 253 8.54 -17.14 -0.89
CA LEU A 253 7.31 -17.93 -0.80
C LEU A 253 6.19 -17.41 -1.71
N GLY A 254 6.21 -16.12 -2.08
CA GLY A 254 5.18 -15.47 -2.89
C GLY A 254 5.49 -15.33 -4.38
N SER A 255 6.77 -15.29 -4.79
CA SER A 255 7.14 -14.95 -6.16
C SER A 255 8.33 -15.73 -6.73
N ASP A 256 9.18 -16.36 -5.91
CA ASP A 256 10.37 -17.05 -6.39
C ASP A 256 10.04 -18.39 -7.09
N ARG A 257 10.78 -18.72 -8.15
CA ARG A 257 10.52 -19.93 -8.94
C ARG A 257 10.73 -21.23 -8.16
N GLU A 258 11.74 -21.28 -7.28
CA GLU A 258 12.07 -22.48 -6.52
C GLU A 258 11.17 -22.65 -5.30
N HIS A 259 10.86 -21.56 -4.60
CA HIS A 259 10.21 -21.58 -3.29
C HIS A 259 8.74 -21.17 -3.27
N LYS A 260 8.19 -20.63 -4.37
CA LYS A 260 6.81 -20.15 -4.41
C LYS A 260 5.80 -21.24 -4.07
N LEU A 261 4.91 -20.89 -3.15
CA LEU A 261 3.82 -21.74 -2.70
C LEU A 261 2.56 -21.51 -3.54
N GLY A 262 1.83 -22.59 -3.81
CA GLY A 262 0.58 -22.58 -4.56
C GLY A 262 -0.44 -21.65 -3.93
N GLY A 263 -0.91 -20.65 -4.69
CA GLY A 263 -1.88 -19.67 -4.21
C GLY A 263 -1.32 -18.57 -3.32
N PHE A 264 0.00 -18.50 -3.12
CA PHE A 264 0.62 -17.41 -2.38
C PHE A 264 1.25 -16.39 -3.31
N ALA A 265 0.92 -15.14 -3.07
CA ALA A 265 1.66 -13.98 -3.54
C ALA A 265 2.39 -13.36 -2.34
N VAL A 266 3.28 -12.38 -2.56
CA VAL A 266 4.04 -11.75 -1.47
C VAL A 266 3.17 -11.30 -0.30
N PRO A 267 2.00 -10.65 -0.49
CA PRO A 267 1.16 -10.23 0.64
C PRO A 267 0.58 -11.40 1.43
N THR A 268 0.08 -12.45 0.78
CA THR A 268 -0.48 -13.60 1.52
C THR A 268 0.61 -14.47 2.16
N ALA A 269 1.81 -14.50 1.58
CA ALA A 269 2.97 -15.13 2.19
C ALA A 269 3.44 -14.35 3.42
N ALA A 270 3.52 -13.02 3.34
CA ALA A 270 3.82 -12.17 4.49
C ALA A 270 2.80 -12.34 5.62
N GLU A 271 1.51 -12.42 5.30
CA GLU A 271 0.46 -12.69 6.28
C GLU A 271 0.63 -14.07 6.95
N ALA A 272 0.96 -15.12 6.19
CA ALA A 272 1.26 -16.43 6.79
C ALA A 272 2.48 -16.36 7.72
N LEU A 273 3.55 -15.68 7.30
CA LEU A 273 4.75 -15.52 8.12
C LEU A 273 4.50 -14.71 9.41
N LYS A 274 3.67 -13.68 9.36
CA LYS A 274 3.19 -12.95 10.56
C LYS A 274 2.50 -13.89 11.54
N ASN A 275 1.59 -14.74 11.03
CA ASN A 275 0.90 -15.74 11.85
C ASN A 275 1.85 -16.84 12.36
N CYS A 276 2.99 -17.08 11.70
CA CYS A 276 4.09 -17.92 12.21
C CYS A 276 4.97 -17.21 13.27
N GLY A 277 4.65 -15.96 13.63
CA GLY A 277 5.39 -15.16 14.60
C GLY A 277 6.66 -14.52 14.04
N PHE A 278 6.82 -14.40 12.73
CA PHE A 278 7.87 -13.55 12.19
C PHE A 278 7.44 -12.08 12.23
N ASP A 279 8.36 -11.19 12.59
CA ASP A 279 8.07 -9.75 12.67
C ASP A 279 8.28 -9.08 11.31
N LEU A 280 7.19 -8.91 10.56
CA LEU A 280 7.15 -8.26 9.26
C LEU A 280 5.74 -7.71 9.02
N GLY A 281 5.61 -6.76 8.10
CA GLY A 281 4.31 -6.23 7.70
C GLY A 281 3.80 -6.87 6.41
N LYS A 282 2.48 -6.95 6.25
CA LYS A 282 1.82 -7.39 5.02
C LYS A 282 1.65 -6.20 4.05
N PRO A 283 2.29 -6.17 2.88
CA PRO A 283 2.11 -5.09 1.91
C PRO A 283 0.81 -5.29 1.10
N ASP A 284 -0.35 -5.30 1.78
CA ASP A 284 -1.64 -5.43 1.11
C ASP A 284 -2.11 -4.10 0.51
N ARG A 285 -3.28 -4.13 -0.15
CA ARG A 285 -3.87 -2.94 -0.76
C ARG A 285 -4.12 -1.78 0.23
N HIS A 286 -4.40 -2.08 1.49
CA HIS A 286 -4.66 -1.07 2.51
C HIS A 286 -3.37 -0.39 2.95
N VAL A 287 -2.34 -1.19 3.20
CA VAL A 287 -1.01 -0.70 3.57
C VAL A 287 -0.39 0.08 2.42
N ASN A 288 -0.41 -0.44 1.19
CA ASN A 288 0.12 0.27 0.02
C ASN A 288 -0.57 1.63 -0.19
N ARG A 289 -1.90 1.66 -0.03
CA ARG A 289 -2.70 2.89 -0.09
C ARG A 289 -2.28 3.88 1.00
N ALA A 290 -2.15 3.44 2.24
CA ALA A 290 -1.76 4.29 3.36
C ALA A 290 -0.35 4.85 3.20
N PHE A 291 0.63 4.00 2.89
CA PHE A 291 2.02 4.40 2.68
C PHE A 291 2.17 5.41 1.53
N HIS A 292 1.36 5.26 0.47
CA HIS A 292 1.28 6.31 -0.55
C HIS A 292 0.67 7.60 -0.02
N CYS A 293 -0.47 7.53 0.68
CA CYS A 293 -1.15 8.72 1.21
C CYS A 293 -0.28 9.50 2.20
N PHE A 294 0.55 8.81 2.98
CA PHE A 294 1.55 9.42 3.85
C PHE A 294 2.70 10.04 3.05
N GLY A 295 2.95 9.59 1.81
CA GLY A 295 4.10 10.01 1.01
C GLY A 295 5.37 9.28 1.38
N ILE A 296 5.28 8.06 1.92
CA ILE A 296 6.41 7.18 2.25
C ILE A 296 6.82 6.35 1.03
N ALA A 297 5.83 5.86 0.27
CA ALA A 297 6.06 5.03 -0.93
C ALA A 297 5.41 5.68 -2.16
N GLY A 298 6.19 5.84 -3.24
CA GLY A 298 5.71 6.39 -4.51
C GLY A 298 5.04 5.34 -5.38
N PHE A 299 3.87 5.66 -5.93
CA PHE A 299 3.15 4.86 -6.93
C PHE A 299 2.81 5.78 -8.11
N GLU A 300 3.71 5.86 -9.09
CA GLU A 300 3.72 6.91 -10.13
C GLU A 300 2.47 6.91 -11.01
N GLU A 301 1.92 5.73 -11.29
CA GLU A 301 0.73 5.56 -12.14
C GLU A 301 -0.59 5.60 -11.36
N TRP A 302 -0.54 5.74 -10.03
CA TRP A 302 -1.74 5.77 -9.22
C TRP A 302 -2.26 7.19 -9.00
N HIS A 303 -3.39 7.49 -9.64
CA HIS A 303 -4.03 8.81 -9.49
C HIS A 303 -4.77 8.90 -8.16
N PHE A 304 -4.24 9.72 -7.25
CA PHE A 304 -4.87 10.03 -5.98
C PHE A 304 -6.31 10.52 -6.19
N LYS A 305 -7.24 9.86 -5.52
CA LYS A 305 -8.65 10.24 -5.43
C LYS A 305 -9.04 10.25 -3.97
N ALA A 306 -9.93 11.17 -3.56
CA ALA A 306 -10.57 11.17 -2.24
C ALA A 306 -11.57 10.00 -2.12
N SER A 307 -11.09 8.78 -2.30
CA SER A 307 -11.81 7.51 -2.35
C SER A 307 -11.13 6.47 -1.45
N TYR A 308 -11.45 5.19 -1.63
CA TYR A 308 -10.83 4.05 -0.97
C TYR A 308 -9.95 3.21 -1.91
N ASP A 309 -9.75 3.71 -3.14
CA ASP A 309 -8.96 3.02 -4.15
C ASP A 309 -7.54 2.80 -3.64
N ALA A 310 -6.89 1.75 -4.11
CA ALA A 310 -5.51 1.42 -3.76
C ALA A 310 -4.69 1.30 -5.04
N PRO A 311 -3.38 1.60 -5.00
CA PRO A 311 -2.51 1.36 -6.12
C PRO A 311 -2.31 -0.14 -6.37
N ASP A 312 -2.09 -0.49 -7.64
CA ASP A 312 -1.48 -1.78 -7.99
C ASP A 312 0.01 -1.73 -7.66
N ALA A 313 0.57 -2.85 -7.25
CA ALA A 313 1.96 -2.97 -6.82
C ALA A 313 2.58 -4.24 -7.41
N ASP A 314 3.71 -4.08 -8.09
CA ASP A 314 4.55 -5.22 -8.46
C ASP A 314 5.34 -5.76 -7.26
N VAL A 315 6.07 -6.86 -7.47
CA VAL A 315 6.81 -7.54 -6.40
C VAL A 315 7.86 -6.63 -5.74
N ASP A 316 8.57 -5.81 -6.51
CA ASP A 316 9.64 -4.98 -5.97
C ASP A 316 9.05 -3.83 -5.16
N LYS A 317 7.93 -3.25 -5.60
CA LYS A 317 7.17 -2.25 -4.84
C LYS A 317 6.60 -2.82 -3.53
N LEU A 318 6.10 -4.06 -3.55
CA LEU A 318 5.63 -4.74 -2.34
C LEU A 318 6.77 -4.93 -1.32
N VAL A 319 7.95 -5.32 -1.80
CA VAL A 319 9.15 -5.45 -0.95
C VAL A 319 9.61 -4.09 -0.41
N GLU A 320 9.60 -3.04 -1.23
CA GLU A 320 9.91 -1.66 -0.79
C GLU A 320 8.98 -1.23 0.35
N VAL A 321 7.67 -1.45 0.23
CA VAL A 321 6.70 -1.11 1.28
C VAL A 321 6.96 -1.90 2.57
N MET A 322 7.34 -3.17 2.48
CA MET A 322 7.74 -3.97 3.65
C MET A 322 8.96 -3.40 4.35
N MET A 323 10.00 -3.01 3.59
CA MET A 323 11.19 -2.36 4.15
C MET A 323 10.84 -1.03 4.80
N LYS A 324 9.92 -0.25 4.21
CA LYS A 324 9.47 1.02 4.78
C LYS A 324 8.64 0.86 6.06
N MET A 325 7.91 -0.25 6.22
CA MET A 325 7.27 -0.61 7.48
C MET A 325 8.32 -0.95 8.56
N GLU A 326 9.36 -1.70 8.21
CA GLU A 326 10.47 -2.03 9.11
C GLU A 326 11.24 -0.76 9.53
N ASP A 327 11.60 0.11 8.58
CA ASP A 327 12.23 1.41 8.86
C ASP A 327 11.40 2.24 9.86
N MET A 328 10.08 2.29 9.65
CA MET A 328 9.16 3.01 10.53
C MET A 328 9.12 2.39 11.92
N ALA A 329 9.02 1.06 12.01
CA ALA A 329 8.95 0.31 13.25
C ALA A 329 10.22 0.52 14.10
N ASP A 330 11.40 0.45 13.46
CA ASP A 330 12.69 0.73 14.10
C ASP A 330 12.78 2.17 14.61
N CYS A 331 12.34 3.15 13.80
CA CYS A 331 12.38 4.56 14.18
C CYS A 331 11.51 4.91 15.40
N VAL A 332 10.44 4.14 15.63
CA VAL A 332 9.47 4.37 16.71
C VAL A 332 9.57 3.35 17.84
N GLY A 333 10.45 2.35 17.71
CA GLY A 333 10.77 1.37 18.75
C GLY A 333 9.65 0.36 19.03
N VAL A 334 8.97 -0.13 17.99
CA VAL A 334 7.89 -1.13 18.10
C VAL A 334 8.08 -2.26 17.09
N GLU A 335 7.30 -3.33 17.20
CA GLU A 335 7.29 -4.41 16.22
C GLU A 335 6.68 -3.98 14.88
N THR A 336 7.25 -4.44 13.77
CA THR A 336 6.75 -4.17 12.41
C THR A 336 5.30 -4.65 12.25
N VAL A 337 4.95 -5.77 12.87
CA VAL A 337 3.55 -6.26 12.88
C VAL A 337 2.57 -5.31 13.57
N LEU A 338 3.01 -4.53 14.57
CA LEU A 338 2.16 -3.53 15.22
C LEU A 338 1.92 -2.34 14.29
N VAL A 339 2.95 -1.90 13.56
CA VAL A 339 2.82 -0.85 12.54
C VAL A 339 1.82 -1.25 11.46
N ASP A 340 1.97 -2.47 10.91
CA ASP A 340 1.06 -3.03 9.92
C ASP A 340 -0.39 -3.05 10.42
N ASN A 341 -0.65 -3.66 11.58
CA ASN A 341 -2.00 -3.78 12.10
C ASN A 341 -2.63 -2.43 12.48
N ALA A 342 -1.86 -1.47 12.99
CA ALA A 342 -2.34 -0.12 13.24
C ALA A 342 -2.76 0.59 11.95
N ILE A 343 -1.94 0.49 10.90
CA ILE A 343 -2.22 1.07 9.58
C ILE A 343 -3.42 0.38 8.91
N TRP A 344 -3.52 -0.94 9.03
CA TRP A 344 -4.67 -1.70 8.56
C TRP A 344 -5.96 -1.24 9.26
N LEU A 345 -5.93 -1.00 10.58
CA LEU A 345 -7.08 -0.47 11.33
C LEU A 345 -7.47 0.95 10.92
N LEU A 346 -6.56 1.78 10.42
CA LEU A 346 -6.95 3.05 9.81
C LEU A 346 -7.76 2.84 8.53
N CYS A 347 -7.48 1.77 7.79
CA CYS A 347 -7.89 1.63 6.41
C CYS A 347 -9.08 0.71 6.18
N ALA A 348 -9.18 -0.37 6.94
CA ALA A 348 -10.12 -1.46 6.72
C ALA A 348 -11.53 -1.13 7.20
N VAL A 349 -12.52 -1.82 6.64
CA VAL A 349 -13.94 -1.72 7.03
C VAL A 349 -14.13 -2.09 8.51
N GLY A 350 -13.41 -3.10 8.99
CA GLY A 350 -13.41 -3.50 10.41
C GLY A 350 -12.62 -2.58 11.34
N GLY A 351 -12.13 -1.44 10.85
CA GLY A 351 -11.43 -0.40 11.61
C GLY A 351 -12.10 0.96 11.47
N LEU A 352 -11.31 2.01 11.27
CA LEU A 352 -11.78 3.38 11.06
C LEU A 352 -12.22 3.67 9.63
N HIS A 353 -11.84 2.82 8.68
CA HIS A 353 -12.17 2.93 7.26
C HIS A 353 -11.96 4.36 6.71
N LEU A 354 -10.77 4.92 6.91
CA LEU A 354 -10.45 6.28 6.47
C LEU A 354 -10.26 6.35 4.95
N PRO A 355 -10.87 7.33 4.26
CA PRO A 355 -10.61 7.61 2.85
C PRO A 355 -9.24 8.27 2.66
N ASN A 356 -8.73 8.23 1.42
CA ASN A 356 -7.39 8.69 1.07
C ASN A 356 -7.08 10.13 1.49
N ASN A 357 -8.04 11.05 1.40
CA ASN A 357 -7.85 12.44 1.84
C ASN A 357 -7.66 12.57 3.35
N GLN A 358 -8.30 11.70 4.15
CA GLN A 358 -8.08 11.68 5.60
C GLN A 358 -6.75 11.02 5.95
N LEU A 359 -6.32 9.98 5.23
CA LEU A 359 -4.99 9.40 5.39
C LEU A 359 -3.90 10.42 5.03
N SER A 360 -4.07 11.15 3.93
CA SER A 360 -3.13 12.21 3.53
C SER A 360 -3.13 13.41 4.47
N ALA A 361 -4.19 13.65 5.25
CA ALA A 361 -4.16 14.68 6.29
C ALA A 361 -3.27 14.30 7.49
N LEU A 362 -2.88 13.01 7.62
CA LEU A 362 -1.89 12.56 8.62
C LEU A 362 -0.46 12.83 8.16
N ARG A 363 -0.30 13.15 6.87
CA ARG A 363 0.93 13.71 6.36
C ARG A 363 1.16 15.05 7.06
N ARG A 364 2.40 15.26 7.48
CA ARG A 364 2.88 16.42 8.24
C ARG A 364 2.23 17.75 7.76
N PRO A 365 1.71 18.61 8.66
CA PRO A 365 1.47 20.01 8.33
C PRO A 365 2.81 20.67 8.03
N MET A 366 2.90 21.36 6.90
CA MET A 366 4.08 22.15 6.53
C MET A 366 4.42 23.15 7.65
N PHE A 367 5.64 23.11 8.16
CA PHE A 367 6.24 24.22 8.92
C PHE A 367 7.34 24.85 8.08
#